data_AF-A0A9X6SI31-F1
#
_entry.id   AF-A0A9X6SI31-F1
#
_cell.length_a   1.000
_cell.length_b   1.000
_cell.length_c   1.000
_cell.angle_alpha   90.00
_cell.angle_beta   90.00
_cell.angle_gamma   90.00
#
_symmetry.space_group_name_H-M   'P 1'
#
loop_
_entity.id
_entity.type
_entity.pdbx_description
1 polymer ?
#
loop_
_entity_poly.entity_id
_entity_poly.type
_entity_poly.pdbx_seq_one_letter_code
_entity_poly.pdbx_strand_id
1 'polypeptide(L)' 'MTVKEVYMSAKEDKLMSLIVIIDLLLQHGKIKWRDDSGLLMFYMSTNKEKWNRIIINEMRKRGIAA' A
#
# COMPACT_ATOMS: atom_id res chain seq x y z
N MET A 1 13.93 -1.99 -7.75
CA MET A 1 12.56 -1.78 -8.26
C MET A 1 12.01 -0.57 -7.55
N THR A 2 11.33 0.32 -8.26
CA THR A 2 10.77 1.54 -7.65
C THR A 2 9.38 1.28 -7.06
N VAL A 3 8.95 2.14 -6.13
CA VAL A 3 7.56 2.14 -5.63
C VAL A 3 6.55 2.22 -6.78
N LYS A 4 6.85 2.99 -7.83
CA LYS A 4 6.00 3.10 -9.02
C LYS A 4 5.83 1.77 -9.75
N GLU A 5 6.93 1.04 -9.97
CA GLU A 5 6.90 -0.27 -10.62
C GLU A 5 6.06 -1.26 -9.81
N VAL A 6 6.30 -1.35 -8.50
CA VAL A 6 5.51 -2.22 -7.61
C VAL A 6 4.04 -1.86 -7.63
N TYR A 7 3.70 -0.57 -7.63
CA TYR A 7 2.32 -0.12 -7.66
C TYR A 7 1.59 -0.49 -8.96
N MET A 8 2.29 -0.42 -10.11
CA MET A 8 1.73 -0.83 -11.39
C MET A 8 1.51 -2.34 -11.43
N SER A 9 2.49 -3.14 -10.99
CA SER A 9 2.32 -4.59 -10.86
C SER A 9 1.18 -4.95 -9.91
N ALA A 10 1.06 -4.27 -8.77
CA ALA A 10 -0.06 -4.48 -7.84
C ALA A 10 -1.42 -4.17 -8.46
N LYS A 11 -1.51 -3.18 -9.36
CA LYS A 11 -2.74 -2.88 -10.12
C LYS A 11 -3.07 -3.96 -11.13
N GLU A 12 -2.07 -4.46 -11.85
CA GLU A 12 -2.23 -5.56 -12.81
C GLU A 12 -2.71 -6.84 -12.10
N ASP A 13 -2.10 -7.17 -10.96
CA ASP A 13 -2.45 -8.32 -10.12
C ASP A 13 -3.70 -8.10 -9.27
N LYS A 14 -4.32 -6.92 -9.32
CA LYS A 14 -5.47 -6.51 -8.50
C LYS A 14 -5.24 -6.69 -7.00
N LEU A 15 -4.01 -6.51 -6.53
CA LEU A 15 -3.62 -6.64 -5.13
C LEU A 15 -3.98 -5.39 -4.33
N MET A 16 -5.28 -5.23 -4.04
CA MET A 16 -5.86 -4.02 -3.44
C MET A 16 -5.26 -3.64 -2.08
N SER A 17 -4.85 -4.61 -1.27
CA SER A 17 -4.21 -4.35 0.02
C SER A 17 -2.88 -3.59 -0.16
N LEU A 18 -2.05 -4.01 -1.11
CA LEU A 18 -0.78 -3.34 -1.41
C LEU A 18 -0.99 -1.97 -2.04
N ILE A 19 -1.98 -1.84 -2.94
CA ILE A 19 -2.37 -0.55 -3.53
C ILE A 19 -2.76 0.45 -2.43
N VAL A 20 -3.60 0.02 -1.47
CA VAL A 20 -4.03 0.87 -0.35
C VAL A 20 -2.85 1.28 0.53
N ILE A 21 -1.93 0.37 0.85
CA ILE A 21 -0.73 0.69 1.63
C ILE A 21 0.11 1.76 0.92
N ILE A 22 0.38 1.56 -0.37
CA ILE A 22 1.20 2.50 -1.15
C ILE A 22 0.52 3.87 -1.28
N ASP A 23 -0.78 3.91 -1.60
CA ASP A 23 -1.57 5.14 -1.68
C ASP A 23 -1.45 5.94 -0.37
N LEU A 24 -1.64 5.30 0.78
CA LEU A 24 -1.59 5.96 2.08
C LEU A 24 -0.19 6.48 2.43
N LEU A 25 0.86 5.69 2.17
CA LEU A 25 2.23 6.11 2.42
C LEU A 25 2.61 7.33 1.56
N LEU A 26 2.16 7.37 0.31
CA LEU A 26 2.35 8.51 -0.58
C LEU A 26 1.57 9.74 -0.11
N GLN A 27 0.29 9.58 0.25
CA GLN A 27 -0.57 10.66 0.75
C GLN A 27 0.02 11.32 2.01
N HIS A 28 0.64 10.54 2.90
CA HIS A 28 1.30 11.04 4.10
C HIS A 28 2.76 11.48 3.88
N GLY A 29 3.25 11.46 2.63
CA GLY A 29 4.62 11.87 2.28
C GLY A 29 5.72 10.97 2.86
N LYS A 30 5.39 9.74 3.24
CA LYS A 30 6.32 8.76 3.84
C LYS A 30 7.24 8.09 2.83
N ILE A 31 6.80 8.06 1.57
CA ILE A 31 7.55 7.57 0.40
C ILE A 31 7.25 8.46 -0.81
N LYS A 32 8.03 8.29 -1.88
CA LYS A 32 7.84 8.89 -3.20
C LYS A 32 7.87 7.79 -4.27
N TRP A 33 7.28 8.06 -5.42
CA TRP A 33 7.22 7.11 -6.55
C TRP A 33 8.57 6.58 -7.02
N ARG A 34 9.61 7.41 -6.93
CA ARG A 34 10.98 7.10 -7.35
C ARG A 34 11.81 6.39 -6.28
N ASP A 35 11.27 6.26 -5.08
CA ASP A 35 12.00 5.60 -3.99
C ASP A 35 12.11 4.11 -4.26
N ASP A 36 13.12 3.49 -3.63
CA ASP A 36 13.31 2.04 -3.69
C ASP A 36 12.16 1.31 -2.97
N SER A 37 11.64 0.26 -3.59
CA SER A 37 10.51 -0.51 -3.06
C SER A 37 10.81 -1.21 -1.73
N GLY A 38 12.08 -1.39 -1.35
CA GLY A 38 12.48 -1.98 -0.07
C GLY A 38 11.93 -1.21 1.14
N LEU A 39 11.66 0.10 1.00
CA LEU A 39 11.01 0.90 2.04
C LEU A 39 9.61 0.39 2.38
N LEU A 40 8.89 -0.23 1.42
CA LEU A 40 7.57 -0.79 1.69
C LEU A 40 7.66 -1.95 2.70
N MET A 41 8.68 -2.80 2.61
CA MET A 41 8.88 -3.90 3.59
C MET A 41 9.09 -3.36 5.00
N PHE A 42 9.81 -2.26 5.16
CA PHE A 42 10.00 -1.61 6.46
C PHE A 42 8.67 -1.16 7.09
N TYR A 43 7.81 -0.49 6.30
CA TYR A 43 6.51 -0.03 6.78
C TYR A 43 5.52 -1.17 7.04
N MET A 44 5.55 -2.24 6.24
CA MET A 44 4.64 -3.39 6.39
C MET A 44 5.02 -4.26 7.59
N SER A 45 6.31 -4.44 7.87
CA SER A 45 6.81 -5.31 8.95
C SER A 45 6.59 -4.73 10.35
N THR A 46 6.66 -3.41 10.51
CA THR A 46 6.59 -2.76 11.82
C THR A 46 5.16 -2.62 12.39
N ASN A 47 4.12 -2.81 11.57
CA ASN A 47 2.75 -2.40 11.95
C ASN A 47 1.64 -3.32 11.37
N LYS A 48 1.89 -4.63 11.29
CA LYS A 48 1.02 -5.58 10.57
C LYS A 48 -0.47 -5.51 10.99
N GLU A 49 -0.77 -5.50 12.29
CA GLU A 49 -2.17 -5.42 12.77
C GLU A 49 -2.84 -4.09 12.44
N LYS A 50 -2.10 -2.99 12.59
CA LYS A 50 -2.58 -1.65 12.24
C LYS A 50 -2.91 -1.55 10.76
N TRP A 51 -2.06 -2.11 9.90
CA TRP A 51 -2.31 -2.18 8.47
C TRP A 51 -3.55 -2.98 8.13
N ASN A 52 -3.75 -4.16 8.73
CA ASN A 52 -4.96 -4.95 8.50
C ASN A 52 -6.24 -4.14 8.81
N ARG A 53 -6.26 -3.42 9.94
CA ARG A 53 -7.41 -2.57 10.30
C ARG A 53 -7.61 -1.41 9.30
N ILE A 54 -6.53 -0.75 8.89
CA ILE A 54 -6.58 0.35 7.93
C ILE A 54 -7.06 -0.13 6.56
N ILE A 55 -6.53 -1.25 6.07
CA ILE A 55 -6.90 -1.85 4.78
C ILE A 55 -8.39 -2.20 4.78
N ILE A 56 -8.90 -2.88 5.82
CA ILE A 56 -10.31 -3.24 5.91
C ILE A 56 -11.20 -1.98 5.87
N ASN A 57 -10.81 -0.93 6.61
CA ASN A 57 -11.55 0.34 6.62
C ASN A 57 -11.53 1.04 5.26
N GLU A 58 -10.38 1.08 4.58
CA GLU A 58 -10.27 1.69 3.25
C GLU A 58 -11.00 0.87 2.17
N MET A 59 -10.93 -0.46 2.23
CA MET A 59 -11.72 -1.32 1.33
C MET A 59 -13.21 -1.07 1.50
N ARG A 60 -13.70 -1.00 2.75
CA ARG A 60 -15.10 -0.67 3.06
C ARG A 60 -15.51 0.70 2.50
N LYS A 61 -14.68 1.75 2.67
CA LYS A 61 -14.95 3.09 2.11
C LYS A 61 -15.02 3.08 0.59
N ARG A 62 -14.20 2.25 -0.05
CA ARG A 62 -14.18 2.08 -1.52
C ARG A 62 -15.30 1.16 -2.03
N GLY A 63 -16.20 0.70 -1.15
CA GLY A 63 -17.32 -0.18 -1.51
C GLY A 63 -16.91 -1.62 -1.84
N ILE A 64 -15.69 -2.01 -1.48
CA ILE A 64 -15.14 -3.34 -1.72
C ILE A 64 -15.43 -4.19 -0.49
N ALA A 65 -16.13 -5.32 -0.68
CA ALA A 65 -16.32 -6.30 0.38
C ALA A 65 -14.96 -6.91 0.75
N ALA A 66 -14.59 -6.79 2.03
CA ALA A 66 -13.32 -7.25 2.58
C ALA A 66 -13.28 -8.78 2.76
#